data_AF-X0SYD4-F1
#
_entry.id   AF-X0SYD4-F1
#
_cell.length_a   1.000
_cell.length_b   1.000
_cell.length_c   1.000
_cell.angle_alpha   90.00
_cell.angle_beta   90.00
_cell.angle_gamma   90.00
#
_symmetry.space_group_name_H-M   'P 1'
#
loop_
_entity.id
_entity.type
_entity.pdbx_description
1 polymer ?
#
loop_
_entity_poly.entity_id
_entity_poly.type
_entity_poly.pdbx_seq_one_letter_code
_entity_poly.pdbx_strand_id
1 'polypeptide(L)' 'MWHNRFKAMKSGLGLTNSDIADITGNSSDSVKSVTQPNKEIPRWLKLAIVVYERMVVK' A
#
# COMPACT_ATOMS: atom_id res chain seq x y z
N MET A 1 5.09 -11.50 -5.19
CA MET A 1 5.91 -10.30 -4.91
C MET A 1 5.09 -9.26 -4.16
N TRP A 2 5.68 -8.52 -3.20
CA TRP A 2 4.98 -7.53 -2.35
C TRP A 2 4.20 -6.46 -3.13
N HIS A 3 4.70 -6.02 -4.28
CA HIS A 3 4.01 -5.05 -5.14
C HIS A 3 2.65 -5.53 -5.67
N ASN A 4 2.51 -6.82 -5.97
CA ASN A 4 1.22 -7.37 -6.41
C ASN A 4 0.21 -7.38 -5.26
N ARG A 5 0.68 -7.67 -4.04
CA ARG A 5 -0.14 -7.64 -2.82
C ARG A 5 -0.57 -6.22 -2.47
N PHE A 6 0.33 -5.24 -2.64
CA PHE A 6 0.01 -3.83 -2.51
C PHE A 6 -1.07 -3.37 -3.51
N LYS A 7 -0.95 -3.77 -4.79
CA LYS A 7 -1.97 -3.48 -5.80
C LYS A 7 -3.32 -4.11 -5.45
N ALA A 8 -3.32 -5.35 -4.97
CA ALA A 8 -4.54 -6.04 -4.54
C ALA A 8 -5.20 -5.34 -3.34
N MET A 9 -4.41 -4.95 -2.33
CA MET A 9 -4.89 -4.17 -1.19
C MET A 9 -5.50 -2.84 -1.62
N LYS A 10 -4.80 -2.07 -2.46
CA LYS A 10 -5.32 -0.81 -2.98
C LYS A 10 -6.64 -0.99 -3.72
N SER A 11 -6.69 -1.97 -4.61
CA SER A 11 -7.90 -2.24 -5.40
C SER A 11 -9.07 -2.66 -4.53
N GLY A 12 -8.85 -3.54 -3.55
CA GLY A 12 -9.93 -4.05 -2.70
C GLY A 12 -10.42 -3.05 -1.66
N LEU A 13 -9.58 -2.09 -1.25
CA LEU A 13 -9.98 -0.97 -0.40
C LEU A 13 -10.46 0.27 -1.20
N GLY A 14 -10.39 0.25 -2.54
CA GLY A 14 -10.72 1.40 -3.38
C GLY A 14 -9.78 2.60 -3.20
N LEU A 15 -8.52 2.37 -2.76
CA LEU A 15 -7.57 3.44 -2.44
C LEU A 15 -6.72 3.87 -3.64
N THR A 16 -6.53 5.17 -3.77
CA THR A 16 -5.56 5.82 -4.64
C THR A 16 -4.24 6.09 -3.89
N ASN A 17 -3.22 6.61 -4.59
CA ASN A 17 -2.01 7.08 -3.90
C ASN A 17 -2.28 8.35 -3.08
N SER A 18 -3.26 9.17 -3.48
CA SER A 18 -3.64 10.38 -2.74
C SER A 18 -4.26 9.98 -1.41
N ASP A 19 -5.20 9.03 -1.41
CA ASP A 19 -5.83 8.58 -0.17
C ASP A 19 -4.81 8.01 0.82
N ILE A 20 -3.82 7.25 0.32
CA ILE A 20 -2.73 6.74 1.15
C ILE A 20 -1.87 7.89 1.70
N ALA A 21 -1.60 8.91 0.87
CA ALA A 21 -0.85 10.08 1.29
C ALA A 21 -1.58 10.81 2.43
N ASP A 22 -2.89 11.03 2.27
CA ASP A 22 -3.75 11.68 3.25
C ASP A 22 -3.84 10.87 4.57
N ILE A 23 -4.02 9.55 4.49
CA ILE A 23 -4.07 8.65 5.66
C ILE A 23 -2.74 8.63 6.42
N THR A 24 -1.61 8.66 5.70
CA THR A 24 -0.29 8.48 6.29
C THR A 24 0.43 9.80 6.61
N GLY A 25 -0.18 10.93 6.28
CA GLY A 25 0.45 12.26 6.42
C GLY A 25 1.65 12.47 5.49
N ASN A 26 1.74 11.70 4.40
CA ASN A 26 2.79 11.84 3.39
C ASN A 26 2.30 12.66 2.20
N SER A 27 3.21 13.01 1.29
CA SER A 27 2.83 13.49 -0.04
C SER A 27 2.57 12.32 -1.00
N SER A 28 1.71 12.54 -2.00
CA SER A 28 1.44 11.55 -3.06
C SER A 28 2.72 11.14 -3.81
N ASP A 29 3.65 12.09 -4.00
CA ASP A 29 4.95 11.83 -4.62
C ASP A 29 5.86 10.96 -3.75
N SER A 30 5.85 11.17 -2.43
CA SER A 30 6.57 10.31 -1.47
C SER A 30 6.04 8.87 -1.57
N VAL A 31 4.72 8.69 -1.49
CA VAL A 31 4.06 7.38 -1.63
C VAL A 31 4.44 6.73 -2.96
N LYS A 32 4.30 7.45 -4.07
CA LYS A 32 4.67 6.95 -5.41
C LYS A 32 6.14 6.53 -5.48
N SER A 33 7.04 7.33 -4.92
CA SER A 33 8.49 7.08 -4.96
C SER A 33 8.89 5.83 -4.20
N VAL A 34 8.27 5.56 -3.04
CA VAL A 34 8.61 4.39 -2.21
C VAL A 34 7.89 3.11 -2.66
N THR A 35 6.81 3.22 -3.44
CA THR A 35 6.07 2.06 -3.97
C THR A 35 6.43 1.71 -5.42
N GLN A 36 7.55 2.20 -5.95
CA GLN A 36 7.98 1.87 -7.31
C GLN A 36 8.34 0.38 -7.43
N PRO A 37 8.03 -0.30 -8.56
CA PRO A 37 8.26 -1.75 -8.71
C PRO A 37 9.71 -2.21 -8.52
N ASN A 38 10.68 -1.34 -8.84
CA ASN A 38 12.11 -1.57 -8.73
C ASN A 38 12.67 -1.30 -7.32
N LYS A 39 11.83 -0.89 -6.37
CA LYS A 39 12.21 -0.65 -4.97
C LYS A 39 11.54 -1.64 -4.04
N GLU A 40 12.16 -1.84 -2.88
CA GLU A 40 11.54 -2.61 -1.82
C GLU A 40 10.42 -1.80 -1.15
N ILE A 41 9.27 -2.44 -0.92
CA ILE A 41 8.16 -1.81 -0.19
C ILE A 41 8.55 -1.55 1.27
N PRO A 42 8.19 -0.38 1.85
CA PRO A 42 8.43 -0.07 3.25
C PRO A 42 7.83 -1.10 4.23
N ARG A 43 8.50 -1.32 5.36
CA ARG A 43 8.07 -2.32 6.38
C ARG A 43 6.66 -2.04 6.93
N TRP A 44 6.32 -0.78 7.16
CA TRP A 44 4.99 -0.39 7.63
C TRP A 44 3.89 -0.72 6.61
N LEU A 45 4.19 -0.58 5.32
CA LEU A 45 3.25 -0.89 4.24
C LEU A 45 3.06 -2.40 4.09
N LYS A 46 4.12 -3.19 4.30
CA LYS A 46 4.01 -4.66 4.38
C LYS A 46 3.08 -5.10 5.51
N LEU A 47 3.14 -4.46 6.68
CA LEU A 47 2.22 -4.75 7.78
C LEU A 47 0.77 -4.44 7.39
N ALA A 48 0.51 -3.27 6.81
CA ALA A 48 -0.84 -2.88 6.36
C ALA A 48 -1.43 -3.89 5.36
N ILE A 49 -0.61 -4.35 4.38
CA ILE A 49 -0.99 -5.40 3.42
C ILE A 49 -1.41 -6.68 4.14
N VAL A 50 -0.61 -7.15 5.11
CA VAL A 50 -0.92 -8.37 5.86
C VAL A 50 -2.20 -8.23 6.69
N VAL A 51 -2.44 -7.06 7.28
CA VAL A 51 -3.68 -6.78 8.02
C VAL A 51 -4.89 -6.88 7.10
N TYR A 52 -4.85 -6.21 5.94
CA TYR A 52 -5.92 -6.27 4.94
C TYR A 52 -6.20 -7.72 4.49
N GLU A 53 -5.16 -8.48 4.15
CA GLU A 53 -5.34 -9.87 3.72
C GLU A 53 -6.00 -10.73 4.80
N ARG A 54 -5.67 -10.53 6.08
CA ARG A 54 -6.31 -11.25 7.19
C ARG A 54 -7.77 -10.81 7.42
N MET A 55 -8.14 -9.60 7.04
CA MET A 55 -9.52 -9.13 7.13
C MET A 55 -10.39 -9.70 6.01
N VAL A 56 -9.84 -9.89 4.81
CA VAL A 56 -10.57 -10.47 3.66
C VAL A 56 -10.75 -11.99 3.77
N VAL A 57 -9.85 -12.69 4.46
CA VAL A 57 -9.92 -14.16 4.65
C VAL A 57 -10.94 -14.55 5.73
N LYS A 58 -11.51 -13.60 6.47
CA LYS A 58 -12.58 -13.84 7.44
C LYS A 58 -13.95 -13.82 6.78
#